data_AF-A0A8T4SN58-F1
#
_entry.id   AF-A0A8T4SN58-F1
#
_cell.length_a   1.000
_cell.length_b   1.000
_cell.length_c   1.000
_cell.angle_alpha   90.00
_cell.angle_beta   90.00
_cell.angle_gamma   90.00
#
_symmetry.space_group_name_H-M   'P 1'
#
loop_
_entity.id
_entity.type
_entity.pdbx_description
1 polymer ?
#
loop_
_entity_poly.entity_id
_entity_poly.type
_entity_poly.pdbx_seq_one_letter_code
_entity_poly.pdbx_strand_id
1 'polypeptide(L)'
;MNLGLTFDDVLLVPKRTPLSSRSEADLRTVFTKNIALNIPLVSANMATVTEHKVAIAMAREGGLGIIHQFGLIEDQVAEVRRVKRSTSYIIENPLSVAASTSIRDAVEIMRSENVTSLLVMEGDALAGIFTSRDYLFEENRERPVKDVMTPRDRMVVAEPGISLDGAKKLLHKHRIEKLPLLKDGKVVGLITTLDIKKLEYWPNASRDSKGR
;
A
#
# COMPACT_ATOMS: atom_id res chain seq x y z
N MET A 1 -13.72 -19.13 -48.85
CA MET A 1 -13.65 -18.12 -47.78
C MET A 1 -13.74 -18.84 -46.46
N ASN A 2 -12.89 -18.51 -45.50
CA ASN A 2 -13.03 -19.03 -44.14
C ASN A 2 -14.16 -18.26 -43.46
N LEU A 3 -15.10 -18.98 -42.84
CA LEU A 3 -16.18 -18.41 -42.04
C LEU A 3 -15.58 -17.75 -40.79
N GLY A 4 -15.94 -16.50 -40.55
CA GLY A 4 -15.67 -15.79 -39.29
C GLY A 4 -16.92 -15.74 -38.43
N LEU A 5 -16.77 -15.89 -37.11
CA LEU A 5 -17.86 -15.87 -36.13
C LEU A 5 -17.59 -14.78 -35.07
N THR A 6 -18.64 -14.16 -34.56
CA THR A 6 -18.63 -13.25 -33.39
C THR A 6 -19.33 -13.89 -32.18
N PHE A 7 -19.40 -13.17 -31.05
CA PHE A 7 -20.01 -13.67 -29.81
C PHE A 7 -21.49 -14.04 -29.97
N ASP A 8 -22.27 -13.26 -30.73
CA ASP A 8 -23.71 -13.47 -30.91
C ASP A 8 -24.03 -14.65 -31.86
N ASP A 9 -23.05 -15.16 -32.60
CA ASP A 9 -23.24 -16.26 -33.52
C ASP A 9 -23.22 -17.64 -32.82
N VAL A 10 -22.79 -17.69 -31.56
CA VAL A 10 -22.52 -18.95 -30.85
C VAL A 10 -23.04 -18.94 -29.41
N LEU A 11 -23.29 -20.13 -28.87
CA LEU A 11 -23.78 -20.34 -27.51
C LEU A 11 -22.95 -21.43 -26.83
N LEU A 12 -22.77 -21.34 -25.52
CA LEU A 12 -22.15 -22.41 -24.73
C LEU A 12 -23.19 -23.50 -24.43
N VAL A 13 -22.91 -24.73 -24.85
CA VAL A 13 -23.75 -25.90 -24.53
C VAL A 13 -23.48 -26.33 -23.08
N PRO A 14 -24.49 -26.33 -22.19
CA PRO A 14 -24.30 -26.75 -20.80
C PRO A 14 -23.80 -28.20 -20.69
N LYS A 15 -22.87 -28.45 -19.77
CA LYS A 15 -22.37 -29.79 -19.42
C LYS A 15 -22.38 -29.98 -17.91
N ARG A 16 -22.38 -31.25 -17.48
CA ARG A 16 -22.27 -31.60 -16.06
C ARG A 16 -20.92 -31.15 -15.51
N THR A 17 -20.94 -30.45 -14.38
CA THR A 17 -19.74 -30.03 -13.63
C THR A 17 -19.54 -30.94 -12.41
N PRO A 18 -18.28 -31.22 -12.01
CA PRO A 18 -17.98 -31.88 -10.74
C PRO A 18 -18.05 -30.92 -9.53
N LEU A 19 -18.13 -29.61 -9.77
CA LEU A 19 -18.16 -28.61 -8.69
C LEU A 19 -19.48 -28.69 -7.91
N SER A 20 -19.40 -28.58 -6.59
CA SER A 20 -20.56 -28.62 -5.70
C SER A 20 -21.19 -27.24 -5.54
N SER A 21 -20.41 -26.17 -5.74
CA SER A 21 -20.86 -24.77 -5.68
C SER A 21 -20.22 -23.93 -6.77
N ARG A 22 -20.90 -22.85 -7.18
CA ARG A 22 -20.35 -21.84 -8.09
C ARG A 22 -19.11 -21.14 -7.53
N SER A 23 -19.01 -21.04 -6.20
CA SER A 23 -17.87 -20.42 -5.51
C SER A 23 -16.57 -21.23 -5.61
N GLU A 24 -16.63 -22.49 -6.05
CA GLU A 24 -15.46 -23.34 -6.26
C GLU A 24 -14.82 -23.12 -7.64
N ALA A 25 -15.47 -22.37 -8.53
CA ALA A 25 -14.92 -22.06 -9.83
C ALA A 25 -13.69 -21.14 -9.68
N ASP A 26 -12.54 -21.62 -10.14
CA ASP A 26 -11.30 -20.86 -10.13
C ASP A 26 -11.22 -19.94 -11.35
N LEU A 27 -11.15 -18.63 -11.09
CA LEU A 27 -11.08 -17.60 -12.13
C LEU A 27 -9.65 -17.12 -12.38
N ARG A 28 -8.65 -17.69 -11.70
CA ARG A 28 -7.25 -17.30 -11.89
C ARG A 28 -6.83 -17.54 -13.34
N THR A 29 -6.09 -16.57 -13.88
CA THR A 29 -5.60 -16.62 -15.25
C THR A 29 -4.19 -16.05 -15.37
N VAL A 30 -3.54 -16.25 -16.51
CA VAL A 30 -2.19 -15.77 -16.80
C VAL A 30 -2.28 -14.70 -17.89
N PHE A 31 -2.01 -13.45 -17.53
CA PHE A 31 -2.08 -12.31 -18.45
C PHE A 31 -0.82 -12.17 -19.31
N THR A 32 0.36 -12.40 -18.70
CA THR A 32 1.63 -12.50 -19.42
C THR A 32 2.43 -13.68 -18.88
N LYS A 33 3.55 -14.03 -19.51
CA LYS A 33 4.47 -15.08 -19.03
C LYS A 33 4.82 -14.97 -17.54
N ASN A 34 4.83 -13.75 -16.99
CA ASN A 34 5.27 -13.48 -15.62
C ASN A 34 4.19 -12.83 -14.74
N ILE A 35 2.96 -12.64 -15.25
CA ILE A 35 1.89 -11.94 -14.53
C ILE A 35 0.64 -12.82 -14.55
N ALA A 36 0.28 -13.31 -13.36
CA ALA A 36 -1.00 -13.96 -13.10
C ALA A 36 -2.00 -12.95 -12.52
N LEU A 37 -3.28 -13.17 -12.79
CA LEU A 37 -4.39 -12.40 -12.24
C LEU A 37 -5.33 -13.33 -11.47
N ASN A 38 -5.98 -12.80 -10.44
CA ASN A 38 -6.96 -13.56 -9.66
C ASN A 38 -8.34 -13.62 -10.33
N ILE A 39 -8.62 -12.69 -11.23
CA ILE A 39 -9.77 -12.70 -12.13
C ILE A 39 -9.36 -12.30 -13.55
N PRO A 40 -10.06 -12.76 -14.61
CA PRO A 40 -9.69 -12.51 -15.99
C PRO A 40 -10.22 -11.17 -16.51
N LEU A 41 -10.12 -10.10 -15.70
CA LEU A 41 -10.60 -8.77 -16.04
C LEU A 41 -9.47 -7.76 -16.11
N VAL A 42 -9.42 -7.02 -17.23
CA VAL A 42 -8.44 -5.96 -17.47
C VAL A 42 -9.18 -4.72 -17.97
N SER A 43 -8.89 -3.55 -17.41
CA SER A 43 -9.50 -2.31 -17.89
C SER A 43 -8.78 -1.76 -19.12
N ALA A 44 -9.54 -1.17 -20.04
CA ALA A 44 -9.01 -0.59 -21.27
C ALA A 44 -8.10 0.62 -21.01
N ASN A 45 -7.06 0.79 -21.83
CA ASN A 45 -6.07 1.86 -21.72
C ASN A 45 -6.53 3.21 -22.30
N MET A 46 -7.75 3.63 -21.96
CA MET A 46 -8.38 4.85 -22.48
C MET A 46 -8.45 5.94 -21.41
N ALA A 47 -8.27 7.20 -21.80
CA ALA A 47 -8.32 8.36 -20.88
C ALA A 47 -9.65 8.49 -20.13
N THR A 48 -10.74 8.06 -20.76
CA THR A 48 -12.08 8.06 -20.14
C THR A 48 -12.35 6.86 -19.25
N VAL A 49 -11.42 5.89 -19.19
CA VAL A 49 -11.63 4.61 -18.51
C VAL A 49 -10.63 4.42 -17.38
N THR A 50 -9.32 4.50 -17.65
CA THR A 50 -8.31 4.03 -16.69
C THR A 50 -7.26 5.07 -16.35
N GLU A 51 -7.47 5.71 -15.21
CA GLU A 51 -6.47 6.41 -14.39
C GLU A 51 -6.20 5.61 -13.10
N HIS A 52 -5.40 6.16 -12.17
CA HIS A 52 -5.00 5.49 -10.92
C HIS A 52 -6.20 4.96 -10.14
N LYS A 53 -7.32 5.69 -10.07
CA LYS A 53 -8.51 5.25 -9.30
C LYS A 53 -9.04 3.91 -9.79
N VAL A 54 -9.21 3.76 -11.11
CA VAL A 54 -9.71 2.53 -11.72
C VAL A 54 -8.66 1.43 -11.66
N ALA A 55 -7.39 1.74 -11.92
CA ALA A 55 -6.33 0.75 -11.81
C ALA A 55 -6.18 0.19 -10.37
N ILE A 56 -6.33 1.03 -9.35
CA ILE A 56 -6.35 0.61 -7.93
C ILE A 56 -7.55 -0.28 -7.64
N ALA A 57 -8.75 0.10 -8.11
CA ALA A 57 -9.96 -0.69 -7.91
C ALA A 57 -9.85 -2.06 -8.60
N MET A 58 -9.41 -2.10 -9.86
CA MET A 58 -9.19 -3.34 -10.61
C MET A 58 -8.19 -4.26 -9.89
N ALA A 59 -7.06 -3.70 -9.45
CA ALA A 59 -6.04 -4.47 -8.74
C ALA A 59 -6.57 -5.04 -7.42
N ARG A 60 -7.38 -4.29 -6.66
CA ARG A 60 -8.01 -4.75 -5.41
C ARG A 60 -8.95 -5.93 -5.59
N GLU A 61 -9.71 -5.94 -6.69
CA GLU A 61 -10.62 -7.05 -7.02
C GLU A 61 -9.89 -8.24 -7.67
N GLY A 62 -8.60 -8.11 -7.97
CA GLY A 62 -7.77 -9.18 -8.54
C GLY A 62 -7.60 -9.14 -10.06
N GLY A 63 -8.05 -8.07 -10.70
CA GLY A 63 -7.82 -7.79 -12.10
C GLY A 63 -6.56 -6.94 -12.31
N LEU A 64 -6.51 -6.25 -13.45
CA LEU A 64 -5.44 -5.33 -13.82
C LEU A 64 -6.00 -4.06 -14.47
N GLY A 65 -5.41 -2.91 -14.16
CA GLY A 65 -5.68 -1.68 -14.90
C GLY A 65 -4.49 -1.23 -15.73
N ILE A 66 -4.75 -0.82 -16.97
CA ILE A 66 -3.74 -0.25 -17.87
C ILE A 66 -3.95 1.25 -17.96
N ILE A 67 -3.02 2.04 -17.40
CA ILE A 67 -3.07 3.49 -17.47
C ILE A 67 -2.92 3.93 -18.93
N HIS A 68 -3.77 4.85 -19.38
CA HIS A 68 -3.71 5.38 -20.73
C HIS A 68 -2.39 6.12 -21.01
N GLN A 69 -2.11 6.36 -22.30
CA GLN A 69 -0.89 7.05 -22.76
C GLN A 69 -1.08 8.51 -23.18
N PHE A 70 -2.29 9.05 -23.05
CA PHE A 70 -2.55 10.47 -23.32
C PHE A 70 -1.99 11.36 -22.20
N GLY A 71 -1.26 12.43 -22.55
CA GLY A 71 -0.70 13.39 -21.61
C GLY A 71 0.83 13.42 -21.59
N LEU A 72 1.41 14.06 -20.57
CA LEU A 72 2.86 14.08 -20.36
C LEU A 72 3.33 12.78 -19.71
N ILE A 73 4.61 12.43 -19.94
CA ILE A 73 5.23 11.25 -19.33
C ILE A 73 5.21 11.38 -17.81
N GLU A 74 5.44 12.59 -17.29
CA GLU A 74 5.45 12.91 -15.88
C GLU A 74 4.10 12.61 -15.21
N ASP A 75 3.00 12.92 -15.89
CA ASP A 75 1.64 12.66 -15.41
C ASP A 75 1.37 11.16 -15.32
N GLN A 76 1.70 10.41 -16.39
CA GLN A 76 1.54 8.96 -16.40
C GLN A 76 2.39 8.29 -15.31
N VAL A 77 3.61 8.77 -15.08
CA VAL A 77 4.48 8.29 -14.00
C VAL A 77 3.86 8.59 -12.63
N ALA A 78 3.25 9.76 -12.43
CA ALA A 78 2.56 10.11 -11.20
C ALA A 78 1.36 9.17 -10.94
N GLU A 79 0.58 8.85 -11.98
CA GLU A 79 -0.53 7.90 -11.92
C GLU A 79 -0.06 6.50 -11.51
N VAL A 80 0.99 5.97 -12.16
CA VAL A 80 1.59 4.67 -11.81
C VAL A 80 2.11 4.67 -10.38
N ARG A 81 2.79 5.74 -9.94
CA ARG A 81 3.27 5.88 -8.55
C ARG A 81 2.13 5.82 -7.55
N ARG A 82 1.00 6.48 -7.82
CA ARG A 82 -0.22 6.42 -6.98
C ARG A 82 -0.74 4.98 -6.88
N VAL A 83 -0.81 4.26 -8.00
CA VAL A 83 -1.24 2.85 -8.02
C VAL A 83 -0.31 1.98 -7.15
N LYS A 84 1.00 2.02 -7.40
CA LYS A 84 1.97 1.16 -6.68
C LYS A 84 2.07 1.47 -5.18
N ARG A 85 1.81 2.71 -4.76
CA ARG A 85 1.75 3.08 -3.34
C ARG A 85 0.46 2.64 -2.65
N SER A 86 -0.64 2.48 -3.39
CA SER A 86 -1.97 2.24 -2.81
C SER A 86 -2.14 0.87 -2.13
N THR A 87 -1.37 -0.13 -2.57
CA THR A 87 -1.54 -1.54 -2.20
C THR A 87 -0.35 -2.09 -1.43
N SER A 88 0.75 -1.33 -1.36
CA SER A 88 1.91 -1.67 -0.53
C SER A 88 1.56 -1.63 0.95
N TYR A 89 1.95 -2.66 1.70
CA TYR A 89 1.91 -2.64 3.17
C TYR A 89 3.18 -2.03 3.78
N ILE A 90 4.18 -1.74 2.94
CA ILE A 90 5.41 -1.03 3.32
C ILE A 90 5.35 0.36 2.71
N ILE A 91 5.40 1.38 3.56
CA ILE A 91 5.54 2.78 3.15
C ILE A 91 7.01 3.03 2.82
N GLU A 92 7.33 3.13 1.54
CA GLU A 92 8.64 3.56 1.04
C GLU A 92 8.77 5.08 1.27
N ASN A 93 9.87 5.53 1.89
CA ASN A 93 10.11 6.93 2.30
C ASN A 93 9.03 7.49 3.25
N PRO A 94 8.91 6.96 4.48
CA PRO A 94 7.98 7.48 5.47
C PRO A 94 8.28 8.95 5.79
N LEU A 95 7.21 9.72 6.04
CA LEU A 95 7.34 11.13 6.40
C LEU A 95 8.09 11.29 7.72
N SER A 96 8.97 12.29 7.73
CA SER A 96 9.83 12.58 8.86
C SER A 96 9.97 14.08 9.11
N VAL A 97 10.22 14.45 10.36
CA VAL A 97 10.48 15.83 10.80
C VAL A 97 11.75 15.88 11.64
N ALA A 98 12.32 17.07 11.81
CA ALA A 98 13.47 17.28 12.68
C ALA A 98 13.06 17.17 14.15
N ALA A 99 13.98 16.71 15.00
CA ALA A 99 13.79 16.65 16.46
C ALA A 99 13.39 18.00 17.08
N SER A 100 13.81 19.12 16.48
CA SER A 100 13.49 20.48 16.91
C SER A 100 12.14 21.02 16.40
N THR A 101 11.47 20.33 15.48
CA THR A 101 10.17 20.76 14.95
C THR A 101 9.14 20.88 16.08
N SER A 102 8.34 21.94 16.09
CA SER A 102 7.31 22.14 17.10
C SER A 102 6.21 21.09 16.97
N ILE A 103 5.52 20.78 18.06
CA ILE A 103 4.34 19.90 18.04
C ILE A 103 3.26 20.46 17.10
N ARG A 104 3.06 21.79 17.09
CA ARG A 104 2.12 22.46 16.20
C ARG A 104 2.40 22.13 14.72
N ASP A 105 3.62 22.37 14.26
CA ASP A 105 4.00 22.16 12.87
C ASP A 105 3.92 20.67 12.49
N ALA A 106 4.37 19.79 13.39
CA ALA A 106 4.28 18.35 13.17
C ALA A 106 2.82 17.89 13.01
N VAL A 107 1.89 18.42 13.82
CA VAL A 107 0.46 18.12 13.70
C VAL A 107 -0.13 18.67 12.40
N GLU A 108 0.30 19.85 11.96
CA GLU A 108 -0.11 20.41 10.66
C GLU A 108 0.35 19.54 9.50
N ILE A 109 1.61 19.10 9.50
CA ILE A 109 2.16 18.17 8.50
C ILE A 109 1.36 16.85 8.50
N MET A 110 1.08 16.30 9.69
CA MET A 110 0.28 15.08 9.81
C MET A 110 -1.11 15.23 9.19
N ARG A 111 -1.75 16.39 9.37
CA ARG A 111 -3.07 16.69 8.80
C ARG A 111 -3.03 16.89 7.29
N SER A 112 -2.06 17.66 6.78
CA SER A 112 -1.95 17.94 5.35
C SER A 112 -1.65 16.67 4.54
N GLU A 113 -0.82 15.80 5.09
CA GLU A 113 -0.42 14.54 4.46
C GLU A 113 -1.34 13.37 4.82
N ASN A 114 -2.36 13.60 5.67
CA ASN A 114 -3.31 12.59 6.13
C ASN A 114 -2.64 11.34 6.74
N VAL A 115 -1.64 11.56 7.62
CA VAL A 115 -0.91 10.50 8.34
C VAL A 115 -1.08 10.63 9.84
N THR A 116 -0.93 9.53 10.57
CA THR A 116 -1.09 9.49 12.05
C THR A 116 0.24 9.42 12.81
N SER A 117 1.37 9.52 12.10
CA SER A 117 2.71 9.58 12.70
C SER A 117 3.72 10.20 11.78
N LEU A 118 4.78 10.69 12.41
CA LEU A 118 6.01 11.15 11.77
C LEU A 118 7.20 10.44 12.42
N LEU A 119 8.18 10.06 11.60
CA LEU A 119 9.49 9.69 12.13
C LEU A 119 10.22 10.97 12.55
N VAL A 120 10.93 10.91 13.67
CA VAL A 120 11.69 12.05 14.17
C VAL A 120 13.16 11.80 13.90
N MET A 121 13.81 12.73 13.22
CA MET A 121 15.19 12.62 12.77
C MET A 121 16.07 13.65 13.46
N GLU A 122 17.29 13.25 13.81
CA GLU A 122 18.35 14.14 14.26
C GLU A 122 19.52 14.01 13.28
N GLY A 123 19.60 14.96 12.34
CA GLY A 123 20.39 14.78 11.12
C GLY A 123 19.86 13.60 10.30
N ASP A 124 20.74 12.66 9.95
CA ASP A 124 20.40 11.44 9.21
C ASP A 124 19.95 10.27 10.11
N ALA A 125 20.02 10.43 11.44
CA ALA A 125 19.72 9.37 12.38
C ALA A 125 18.25 9.40 12.82
N LEU A 126 17.63 8.22 12.90
CA LEU A 126 16.29 8.07 13.48
C LEU A 126 16.37 8.28 15.00
N ALA A 127 15.84 9.38 15.49
CA ALA A 127 15.81 9.75 16.90
C ALA A 127 14.56 9.22 17.62
N GLY A 128 13.44 9.07 16.91
CA GLY A 128 12.20 8.59 17.52
C GLY A 128 11.02 8.48 16.55
N ILE A 129 9.83 8.26 17.10
CA ILE A 129 8.56 8.34 16.37
C ILE A 129 7.56 9.17 17.17
N PHE A 130 6.88 10.09 16.47
CA PHE A 130 5.85 10.96 16.99
C PHE A 130 4.49 10.55 16.41
N THR A 131 3.46 10.48 17.25
CA THR A 131 2.14 9.93 16.92
C THR A 131 1.01 10.78 17.51
N SER A 132 -0.22 10.52 17.06
CA SER A 132 -1.43 11.18 17.59
C SER A 132 -1.63 11.05 19.10
N ARG A 133 -1.08 10.00 19.72
CA ARG A 133 -1.17 9.80 21.17
C ARG A 133 -0.24 10.71 21.97
N ASP A 134 0.85 11.14 21.36
CA ASP A 134 1.91 11.89 22.05
C ASP A 134 1.52 13.36 22.28
N TYR A 135 0.60 13.90 21.47
CA TYR A 135 0.09 15.28 21.62
C TYR A 135 -1.38 15.36 22.06
N LEU A 136 -2.05 14.23 22.29
CA LEU A 136 -3.50 14.19 22.57
C LEU A 136 -3.88 15.04 23.79
N PHE A 137 -3.00 15.08 24.81
CA PHE A 137 -3.19 15.83 26.04
C PHE A 137 -2.08 16.86 26.28
N GLU A 138 -1.32 17.21 25.23
CA GLU A 138 -0.26 18.22 25.34
C GLU A 138 -0.84 19.62 25.15
N GLU A 139 -0.72 20.45 26.19
CA GLU A 139 -1.20 21.83 26.20
C GLU A 139 -0.22 22.77 25.51
N ASN A 140 1.08 22.55 25.68
CA ASN A 140 2.10 23.39 25.06
C ASN A 140 2.50 22.85 23.68
N ARG A 141 1.92 23.41 22.63
CA ARG A 141 2.23 22.99 21.24
C ARG A 141 3.48 23.62 20.64
N GLU A 142 4.16 24.51 21.36
CA GLU A 142 5.40 25.15 20.91
C GLU A 142 6.65 24.36 21.26
N ARG A 143 6.56 23.41 22.20
CA ARG A 143 7.70 22.55 22.55
C ARG A 143 8.06 21.63 21.38
N PRO A 144 9.34 21.23 21.27
CA PRO A 144 9.79 20.36 20.19
C PRO A 144 9.25 18.93 20.34
N VAL A 145 9.03 18.26 19.21
CA VAL A 145 8.53 16.88 19.17
C VAL A 145 9.43 15.87 19.90
N LYS A 146 10.74 16.14 19.99
CA LYS A 146 11.69 15.26 20.69
C LYS A 146 11.37 15.06 22.18
N ASP A 147 10.68 16.00 22.79
CA ASP A 147 10.39 15.97 24.24
C ASP A 147 9.22 15.01 24.56
N VAL A 148 8.37 14.70 23.57
CA VAL A 148 7.16 13.87 23.75
C VAL A 148 7.14 12.60 22.89
N MET A 149 8.02 12.50 21.89
CA MET A 149 8.11 11.32 21.02
C MET A 149 8.47 10.04 21.80
N THR A 150 8.21 8.89 21.19
CA THR A 150 8.86 7.65 21.63
C THR A 150 10.31 7.64 21.10
N PRO A 151 11.33 7.66 21.99
CA PRO A 151 12.73 7.72 21.59
C PRO A 151 13.23 6.38 21.04
N ARG A 152 14.29 6.46 20.23
CA ARG A 152 14.86 5.35 19.46
C ARG A 152 15.19 4.10 20.27
N ASP A 153 15.65 4.24 21.51
CA ASP A 153 16.00 3.15 22.42
C ASP A 153 14.78 2.31 22.85
N ARG A 154 13.59 2.92 22.90
CA ARG A 154 12.34 2.25 23.24
C ARG A 154 11.55 1.75 22.03
N MET A 155 12.00 2.07 20.82
CA MET A 155 11.35 1.66 19.59
C MET A 155 11.72 0.24 19.20
N VAL A 156 10.71 -0.50 18.76
CA VAL A 156 10.91 -1.75 18.04
C VAL A 156 11.06 -1.43 16.56
N VAL A 157 12.10 -1.98 15.95
CA VAL A 157 12.42 -1.81 14.53
C VAL A 157 12.62 -3.18 13.90
N ALA A 158 12.52 -3.26 12.58
CA ALA A 158 12.85 -4.46 11.82
C ALA A 158 13.81 -4.15 10.67
N GLU A 159 14.48 -5.17 10.15
CA GLU A 159 15.27 -5.05 8.93
C GLU A 159 14.36 -5.13 7.69
N PRO A 160 14.73 -4.49 6.57
CA PRO A 160 14.03 -4.68 5.31
C PRO A 160 14.07 -6.15 4.87
N GLY A 161 12.96 -6.62 4.30
CA GLY A 161 12.79 -8.03 3.92
C GLY A 161 12.05 -8.88 4.95
N ILE A 162 11.65 -8.31 6.09
CA ILE A 162 10.74 -8.97 7.02
C ILE A 162 9.45 -9.40 6.30
N SER A 163 9.03 -10.64 6.53
CA SER A 163 7.78 -11.15 5.97
C SER A 163 6.57 -10.46 6.61
N LEU A 164 5.44 -10.44 5.89
CA LEU A 164 4.18 -9.90 6.42
C LEU A 164 3.78 -10.56 7.74
N ASP A 165 3.91 -11.89 7.84
CA ASP A 165 3.63 -12.63 9.08
C ASP A 165 4.60 -12.26 10.22
N GLY A 166 5.89 -12.09 9.91
CA GLY A 166 6.88 -11.62 10.87
C GLY A 166 6.57 -10.21 11.38
N ALA A 167 6.17 -9.30 10.49
CA ALA A 167 5.75 -7.95 10.85
C ALA A 167 4.48 -7.98 11.72
N LYS A 168 3.45 -8.77 11.36
CA LYS A 168 2.23 -8.97 12.17
C LYS A 168 2.59 -9.44 13.60
N LYS A 169 3.49 -10.41 13.72
CA LYS A 169 3.96 -10.94 15.02
C LYS A 169 4.65 -9.88 15.87
N LEU A 170 5.55 -9.08 15.29
CA LEU A 170 6.24 -8.00 16.03
C LEU A 170 5.26 -6.92 16.49
N LEU A 171 4.39 -6.44 15.61
CA LEU A 171 3.37 -5.43 15.93
C LEU A 171 2.47 -5.91 17.08
N HIS A 172 2.01 -7.16 17.01
CA HIS A 172 1.16 -7.76 18.05
C HIS A 172 1.91 -7.97 19.37
N LYS A 173 3.10 -8.59 19.34
CA LYS A 173 3.90 -8.91 20.53
C LYS A 173 4.23 -7.65 21.34
N HIS A 174 4.61 -6.57 20.66
CA HIS A 174 5.01 -5.32 21.29
C HIS A 174 3.86 -4.32 21.44
N ARG A 175 2.65 -4.67 20.98
CA ARG A 175 1.44 -3.82 21.05
C ARG A 175 1.65 -2.44 20.44
N ILE A 176 2.34 -2.39 19.30
CA ILE A 176 2.64 -1.17 18.55
C ILE A 176 1.93 -1.18 17.19
N GLU A 177 1.66 0.01 16.66
CA GLU A 177 0.95 0.18 15.38
C GLU A 177 1.88 0.48 14.20
N LYS A 178 3.13 0.85 14.49
CA LYS A 178 4.10 1.39 13.55
C LYS A 178 5.43 0.68 13.76
N LEU A 179 5.93 0.03 12.73
CA LEU A 179 7.17 -0.74 12.74
C LEU A 179 8.12 -0.16 11.68
N PRO A 180 9.04 0.74 12.07
CA PRO A 180 10.04 1.28 11.17
C PRO A 180 11.01 0.20 10.69
N LEU A 181 11.38 0.29 9.42
CA LEU A 181 12.39 -0.56 8.79
C LEU A 181 13.71 0.19 8.70
N LEU A 182 14.76 -0.39 9.27
CA LEU A 182 16.10 0.19 9.25
C LEU A 182 17.07 -0.70 8.47
N LYS A 183 17.92 -0.06 7.67
CA LYS A 183 19.09 -0.69 7.03
C LYS A 183 20.31 0.16 7.33
N ASP A 184 21.36 -0.43 7.90
CA ASP A 184 22.60 0.28 8.24
C ASP A 184 22.35 1.55 9.08
N GLY A 185 21.36 1.49 9.98
CA GLY A 185 20.94 2.62 10.83
C GLY A 185 20.06 3.67 10.15
N LYS A 186 19.84 3.58 8.83
CA LYS A 186 19.00 4.50 8.06
C LYS A 186 17.58 3.96 7.88
N VAL A 187 16.60 4.86 7.90
CA VAL A 187 15.20 4.53 7.63
C VAL A 187 15.03 4.20 6.16
N VAL A 188 14.52 3.00 5.89
CA VAL A 188 14.23 2.54 4.52
C VAL A 188 12.74 2.27 4.30
N GLY A 189 11.94 2.24 5.36
CA GLY A 189 10.49 2.08 5.24
C GLY A 189 9.76 2.11 6.57
N LEU A 190 8.42 2.01 6.51
CA LEU A 190 7.55 1.92 7.67
C LEU A 190 6.40 0.94 7.37
N ILE A 191 6.15 0.01 8.27
CA ILE A 191 4.98 -0.87 8.22
C ILE A 191 3.97 -0.40 9.26
N THR A 192 2.70 -0.29 8.88
CA THR A 192 1.62 0.09 9.81
C THR A 192 0.57 -1.00 9.93
N THR A 193 -0.06 -1.10 11.11
CA THR A 193 -1.20 -2.00 11.31
C THR A 193 -2.38 -1.66 10.39
N LEU A 194 -2.57 -0.38 10.06
CA LEU A 194 -3.61 0.07 9.14
C LEU A 194 -3.38 -0.48 7.73
N ASP A 195 -2.16 -0.40 7.20
CA ASP A 195 -1.85 -0.89 5.86
C ASP A 195 -1.87 -2.42 5.79
N ILE A 196 -1.50 -3.11 6.89
CA ILE A 196 -1.71 -4.55 7.01
C ILE A 196 -3.20 -4.91 7.00
N LYS A 197 -4.05 -4.19 7.75
CA LYS A 197 -5.51 -4.41 7.74
C LYS A 197 -6.12 -4.22 6.36
N LYS A 198 -5.63 -3.24 5.59
CA LYS A 198 -6.03 -3.06 4.20
C LYS A 198 -5.82 -4.32 3.35
N LEU A 199 -4.80 -5.12 3.65
CA LEU A 199 -4.58 -6.38 2.92
C LEU A 199 -5.70 -7.41 3.14
N GLU A 200 -6.37 -7.37 4.30
CA GLU A 200 -7.45 -8.29 4.66
C GLU A 200 -8.78 -7.90 4.00
N TYR A 201 -8.99 -6.61 3.68
CA TYR A 201 -10.18 -6.17 2.94
C TYR A 201 -10.19 -6.65 1.49
N TRP A 202 -9.02 -6.86 0.89
CA TRP A 202 -8.88 -7.27 -0.51
C TRP A 202 -7.99 -8.52 -0.62
N PRO A 203 -8.52 -9.70 -0.24
CA PRO A 203 -7.76 -10.95 -0.24
C PRO A 203 -7.38 -11.41 -1.65
N ASN A 204 -8.19 -11.05 -2.65
CA ASN A 204 -7.97 -11.39 -4.06
C ASN A 204 -7.15 -10.33 -4.80
N ALA A 205 -6.56 -9.35 -4.12
CA ALA A 205 -5.85 -8.28 -4.81
C ALA A 205 -4.64 -8.80 -5.61
N SER A 206 -4.49 -8.32 -6.85
CA SER A 206 -3.31 -8.54 -7.68
C SER A 206 -2.14 -7.74 -7.12
N ARG A 207 -1.07 -8.42 -6.70
CA ARG A 207 0.12 -7.80 -6.10
C ARG A 207 1.39 -8.36 -6.73
N ASP A 208 2.42 -7.52 -6.81
CA ASP A 208 3.77 -7.95 -7.17
C ASP A 208 4.46 -8.67 -5.99
N SER A 209 5.69 -9.16 -6.23
CA SER A 209 6.47 -9.87 -5.21
C SER A 209 6.84 -8.99 -3.99
N LYS A 210 6.74 -7.67 -4.11
CA LYS A 210 6.94 -6.71 -3.02
C LYS A 210 5.63 -6.39 -2.28
N GLY A 211 4.51 -7.00 -2.69
CA GLY A 211 3.20 -6.76 -2.13
C GLY A 211 2.54 -5.47 -2.60
N ARG A 212 2.97 -4.90 -3.72
CA ARG A 212 2.44 -3.64 -4.29
C ARG A 212 1.59 -3.86 -5.53
#